data_AF-A0A849NIC8-F1
#
_entry.id   AF-A0A849NIC8-F1
#
_cell.length_a   1.000
_cell.length_b   1.000
_cell.length_c   1.000
_cell.angle_alpha   90.00
_cell.angle_beta   90.00
_cell.angle_gamma   90.00
#
_symmetry.space_group_name_H-M   'P 1'
#
loop_
_entity.id
_entity.type
_entity.pdbx_description
1 polymer ?
#
loop_
_entity_poly.entity_id
_entity_poly.type
_entity_poly.pdbx_seq_one_letter_code
_entity_poly.pdbx_strand_id
1 'polypeptide(L)'
;ATWNGSSWAEYNYEYFYAKGDTVYPLRAVWGSSPEDVWAVGDNGSLIHWNGIEWIKIKTDITEDISALYGTNQNDIYLAATSGNHSALYHYNGTEWLKQNDILGMYAITLWKKPGGKLIIGGTNFVEYTNPTYQQINIHGRTRGVIKVFGSDHNNIFTAGDFGEITHFDGKTWVDINQFEVPNGVYRVLRSVWCTEKKVFLVGVDQNRAIIINGTIN
;
A
#
# COMPACT_ATOMS: atom_id res chain seq x y z
N ALA A 1 9.69 0.98 17.38
CA ALA A 1 10.92 0.52 18.04
C ALA A 1 12.14 1.12 17.32
N THR A 2 13.20 1.48 18.04
CA THR A 2 14.49 1.89 17.47
C THR A 2 15.43 0.69 17.36
N TRP A 3 16.18 0.60 16.27
CA TRP A 3 17.19 -0.42 16.03
C TRP A 3 18.57 0.23 16.09
N ASN A 4 19.48 -0.33 16.90
CA ASN A 4 20.85 0.19 17.04
C ASN A 4 21.91 -0.63 16.30
N GLY A 5 21.50 -1.56 15.43
CA GLY A 5 22.42 -2.51 14.77
C GLY A 5 22.53 -3.88 15.46
N SER A 6 22.02 -4.04 16.68
CA SER A 6 22.09 -5.31 17.43
C SER A 6 20.87 -5.63 18.28
N SER A 7 20.12 -4.61 18.73
CA SER A 7 18.93 -4.77 19.56
C SER A 7 17.83 -3.78 19.18
N TRP A 8 16.59 -4.19 19.44
CA TRP A 8 15.42 -3.34 19.36
C TRP A 8 15.09 -2.76 20.73
N ALA A 9 14.81 -1.46 20.77
CA ALA A 9 14.15 -0.81 21.90
C ALA A 9 12.76 -0.34 21.45
N GLU A 10 11.70 -0.78 22.12
CA GLU A 10 10.36 -0.36 21.77
C GLU A 10 10.18 1.15 21.97
N TYR A 11 9.47 1.80 21.05
CA TYR A 11 9.17 3.22 21.18
C TYR A 11 7.92 3.36 22.05
N ASN A 12 8.14 3.51 23.35
CA ASN A 12 7.09 3.63 24.35
C ASN A 12 6.88 5.10 24.68
N TYR A 13 6.07 5.78 23.88
CA TYR A 13 5.68 7.17 24.13
C TYR A 13 4.23 7.25 24.60
N GLU A 14 3.94 8.21 25.47
CA GLU A 14 2.62 8.39 26.08
C GLU A 14 1.49 8.47 25.03
N TYR A 15 1.77 8.89 23.79
CA TYR A 15 0.78 8.83 22.71
C TYR A 15 0.15 7.43 22.50
N PHE A 16 0.92 6.36 22.69
CA PHE A 16 0.43 4.99 22.56
C PHE A 16 -0.16 4.41 23.86
N TYR A 17 -0.20 5.21 24.94
CA TYR A 17 -0.62 4.76 26.27
C TYR A 17 -1.38 5.83 27.09
N ALA A 18 -1.71 6.98 26.49
CA ALA A 18 -2.30 8.10 27.19
C ALA A 18 -3.63 7.63 27.75
N LYS A 19 -3.71 7.62 29.09
CA LYS A 19 -4.79 7.06 29.87
C LYS A 19 -6.07 7.88 29.60
N GLY A 20 -6.80 7.55 28.53
CA GLY A 20 -7.98 8.27 28.06
C GLY A 20 -8.16 8.29 26.53
N ASP A 21 -7.09 8.11 25.75
CA ASP A 21 -7.16 7.98 24.30
C ASP A 21 -7.14 6.50 23.89
N THR A 22 -8.14 6.08 23.10
CA THR A 22 -8.17 4.74 22.52
C THR A 22 -6.99 4.58 21.56
N VAL A 23 -6.10 3.63 21.82
CA VAL A 23 -4.97 3.31 20.94
C VAL A 23 -5.51 2.53 19.75
N TYR A 24 -5.43 3.12 18.56
CA TYR A 24 -5.92 2.51 17.32
C TYR A 24 -4.80 1.75 16.60
N PRO A 25 -5.07 0.56 16.05
CA PRO A 25 -4.08 -0.20 15.28
C PRO A 25 -3.51 0.61 14.10
N LEU A 26 -2.18 0.62 13.97
CA LEU A 26 -1.49 1.14 12.79
C LEU A 26 -1.45 0.08 11.68
N ARG A 27 -1.69 0.50 10.44
CA ARG A 27 -1.84 -0.36 9.26
C ARG A 27 -0.69 -0.25 8.27
N ALA A 28 -0.10 0.93 8.13
CA ALA A 28 0.96 1.16 7.15
C ALA A 28 2.00 2.17 7.65
N VAL A 29 3.20 2.04 7.11
CA VAL A 29 4.32 2.95 7.33
C VAL A 29 5.01 3.22 6.00
N TRP A 30 5.43 4.47 5.79
CA TRP A 30 6.24 4.90 4.66
C TRP A 30 7.17 6.02 5.11
N GLY A 31 8.38 6.12 4.56
CA GLY A 31 9.27 7.24 4.85
C GLY A 31 10.14 7.61 3.68
N SER A 32 10.52 8.89 3.59
CA SER A 32 11.41 9.41 2.56
C SER A 32 12.87 9.53 3.05
N SER A 33 13.07 9.67 4.36
CA SER A 33 14.38 9.69 5.01
C SER A 33 14.28 9.19 6.45
N PRO A 34 15.41 9.00 7.17
CA PRO A 34 15.39 8.71 8.61
C PRO A 34 14.71 9.80 9.47
N GLU A 35 14.52 10.99 8.91
CA GLU A 35 13.90 12.17 9.54
C GLU A 35 12.47 12.46 9.05
N ASP A 36 11.95 11.65 8.11
CA ASP A 36 10.62 11.84 7.55
C ASP A 36 9.93 10.48 7.35
N VAL A 37 9.21 10.03 8.38
CA VAL A 37 8.47 8.77 8.36
C VAL A 37 7.03 8.99 8.80
N TRP A 38 6.09 8.43 8.07
CA TRP A 38 4.67 8.54 8.29
C TRP A 38 4.10 7.17 8.63
N ALA A 39 3.21 7.12 9.61
CA ALA A 39 2.44 5.93 9.91
C ALA A 39 0.96 6.27 10.01
N VAL A 40 0.13 5.34 9.56
CA VAL A 40 -1.32 5.51 9.46
C VAL A 40 -2.06 4.30 10.01
N GLY A 41 -3.32 4.48 10.42
CA GLY A 41 -4.11 3.41 11.00
C GLY A 41 -5.59 3.71 11.16
N ASP A 42 -6.21 2.98 12.06
CA ASP A 42 -7.65 3.05 12.33
C ASP A 42 -8.08 4.41 12.88
N ASN A 43 -9.35 4.75 12.66
CA ASN A 43 -10.00 5.97 13.17
C ASN A 43 -9.21 7.25 12.86
N GLY A 44 -8.75 7.40 11.62
CA GLY A 44 -8.00 8.59 11.16
C GLY A 44 -6.61 8.74 11.77
N SER A 45 -6.04 7.68 12.37
CA SER A 45 -4.72 7.75 12.98
C SER A 45 -3.67 8.09 11.93
N LEU A 46 -3.05 9.27 12.07
CA LEU A 46 -1.98 9.77 11.21
C LEU A 46 -0.90 10.40 12.08
N ILE A 47 0.30 9.83 12.03
CA ILE A 47 1.44 10.26 12.82
C ILE A 47 2.68 10.42 11.95
N HIS A 48 3.52 11.38 12.31
CA HIS A 48 4.72 11.76 11.57
C HIS A 48 5.94 11.78 12.50
N TRP A 49 6.96 11.03 12.12
CA TRP A 49 8.30 11.09 12.69
C TRP A 49 9.09 12.18 11.97
N ASN A 50 9.52 13.18 12.74
CA ASN A 50 10.27 14.34 12.24
C ASN A 50 11.80 14.21 12.45
N GLY A 51 12.31 13.01 12.71
CA GLY A 51 13.72 12.77 13.08
C GLY A 51 14.00 12.81 14.57
N ILE A 52 13.06 13.28 15.39
CA ILE A 52 13.23 13.48 16.83
C ILE A 52 12.14 12.74 17.60
N GLU A 53 10.88 12.91 17.21
CA GLU A 53 9.71 12.34 17.88
C GLU A 53 8.58 12.04 16.90
N TRP A 54 7.64 11.19 17.34
CA TRP A 54 6.38 10.97 16.64
C TRP A 54 5.35 12.03 17.04
N ILE A 55 4.85 12.77 16.05
CA ILE A 55 3.86 13.84 16.21
C ILE A 55 2.52 13.37 15.64
N LYS A 56 1.43 13.57 16.39
CA LYS A 56 0.07 13.37 15.87
C LYS A 56 -0.27 14.50 14.90
N ILE A 57 -0.62 14.15 13.67
CA ILE A 57 -1.09 15.11 12.68
C ILE A 57 -2.60 15.24 12.82
N LYS A 58 -3.05 16.43 13.18
CA LYS A 58 -4.48 16.73 13.27
C LYS A 58 -5.06 16.91 11.87
N THR A 59 -6.07 16.11 11.54
CA THR A 59 -6.82 16.19 10.29
C THR A 59 -8.30 15.97 10.58
N ASP A 60 -9.14 16.20 9.57
CA ASP A 60 -10.57 15.87 9.61
C ASP A 60 -10.85 14.44 9.07
N ILE A 61 -9.81 13.64 8.81
CA ILE A 61 -9.95 12.25 8.40
C ILE A 61 -10.35 11.45 9.64
N THR A 62 -11.48 10.75 9.56
CA THR A 62 -12.01 9.95 10.68
C THR A 62 -12.11 8.46 10.33
N GLU A 63 -11.96 8.15 9.06
CA GLU A 63 -11.99 6.80 8.53
C GLU A 63 -10.69 6.02 8.78
N ASP A 64 -10.77 4.70 8.68
CA ASP A 64 -9.58 3.85 8.77
C ASP A 64 -8.67 4.09 7.57
N ILE A 65 -7.41 4.47 7.84
CA ILE A 65 -6.42 4.72 6.80
C ILE A 65 -5.68 3.42 6.52
N SER A 66 -5.97 2.82 5.36
CA SER A 66 -5.58 1.46 5.00
C SER A 66 -4.30 1.39 4.17
N ALA A 67 -3.91 2.47 3.49
CA ALA A 67 -2.73 2.51 2.65
C ALA A 67 -2.02 3.86 2.71
N LEU A 68 -0.70 3.82 2.58
CA LEU A 68 0.19 4.98 2.58
C LEU A 68 1.35 4.74 1.61
N TYR A 69 1.65 5.75 0.79
CA TYR A 69 2.78 5.72 -0.14
C TYR A 69 3.19 7.13 -0.51
N GLY A 70 4.50 7.41 -0.62
CA GLY A 70 4.99 8.67 -1.16
C GLY A 70 6.13 8.50 -2.15
N THR A 71 6.49 9.58 -2.83
CA THR A 71 7.71 9.64 -3.67
C THR A 71 8.79 10.52 -3.06
N ASN A 72 8.41 11.47 -2.20
CA ASN A 72 9.29 12.33 -1.41
C ASN A 72 8.46 12.98 -0.27
N GLN A 73 9.12 13.74 0.61
CA GLN A 73 8.51 14.43 1.75
C GLN A 73 7.32 15.34 1.42
N ASN A 74 7.19 15.81 0.16
CA ASN A 74 6.14 16.71 -0.31
C ASN A 74 5.15 16.04 -1.28
N ASP A 75 5.22 14.72 -1.46
CA ASP A 75 4.35 13.99 -2.38
C ASP A 75 3.98 12.64 -1.76
N ILE A 76 2.97 12.67 -0.88
CA ILE A 76 2.51 11.50 -0.11
C ILE A 76 1.02 11.31 -0.33
N TYR A 77 0.62 10.07 -0.59
CA TYR A 77 -0.76 9.67 -0.78
C TYR A 77 -1.18 8.71 0.31
N LEU A 78 -2.42 8.84 0.77
CA LEU A 78 -3.06 7.85 1.61
C LEU A 78 -4.46 7.53 1.07
N ALA A 79 -4.91 6.32 1.37
CA ALA A 79 -6.28 5.90 1.12
C ALA A 79 -6.97 5.64 2.45
N ALA A 80 -8.13 6.26 2.65
CA ALA A 80 -8.95 6.08 3.84
C ALA A 80 -10.28 5.41 3.44
N THR A 81 -10.66 4.34 4.12
CA THR A 81 -11.79 3.50 3.72
C THR A 81 -13.04 3.83 4.52
N SER A 82 -14.10 4.22 3.82
CA SER A 82 -15.42 4.53 4.37
C SER A 82 -16.48 3.63 3.76
N GLY A 83 -17.08 2.75 4.56
CA GLY A 83 -18.09 1.82 4.08
C GLY A 83 -17.59 0.98 2.90
N ASN A 84 -18.18 1.16 1.72
CA ASN A 84 -17.86 0.38 0.53
C ASN A 84 -16.83 1.03 -0.41
N HIS A 85 -16.33 2.23 -0.11
CA HIS A 85 -15.38 2.94 -0.96
C HIS A 85 -14.18 3.46 -0.19
N SER A 86 -13.13 3.83 -0.89
CA SER A 86 -12.00 4.56 -0.30
C SER A 86 -11.97 6.00 -0.80
N ALA A 87 -11.59 6.93 0.05
CA ALA A 87 -11.21 8.28 -0.32
C ALA A 87 -9.69 8.36 -0.51
N LEU A 88 -9.25 9.20 -1.45
CA LEU A 88 -7.84 9.49 -1.71
C LEU A 88 -7.47 10.86 -1.17
N TYR A 89 -6.37 10.94 -0.43
CA TYR A 89 -5.78 12.19 0.02
C TYR A 89 -4.33 12.31 -0.47
N HIS A 90 -3.89 13.56 -0.68
CA HIS A 90 -2.55 13.90 -1.12
C HIS A 90 -1.97 14.98 -0.22
N TYR A 91 -0.81 14.70 0.37
CA TYR A 91 0.03 15.69 1.04
C TYR A 91 0.96 16.34 0.02
N ASN A 92 0.87 17.66 -0.07
CA ASN A 92 1.64 18.47 -1.02
C ASN A 92 2.89 19.12 -0.40
N GLY A 93 3.29 18.70 0.81
CA GLY A 93 4.37 19.32 1.59
C GLY A 93 3.91 20.40 2.57
N THR A 94 2.64 20.81 2.49
CA THR A 94 2.07 21.79 3.44
C THR A 94 0.79 21.30 4.09
N GLU A 95 -0.09 20.63 3.35
CA GLU A 95 -1.41 20.22 3.81
C GLU A 95 -1.87 18.92 3.15
N TRP A 96 -2.80 18.24 3.82
CA TRP A 96 -3.50 17.08 3.27
C TRP A 96 -4.74 17.52 2.51
N LEU A 97 -4.73 17.33 1.20
CA LEU A 97 -5.83 17.66 0.31
C LEU A 97 -6.60 16.40 -0.07
N LYS A 98 -7.91 16.40 0.14
CA LYS A 98 -8.76 15.34 -0.40
C LYS A 98 -8.84 15.47 -1.92
N GLN A 99 -8.48 14.39 -2.62
CA GLN A 99 -8.41 14.33 -4.08
C GLN A 99 -9.61 13.61 -4.70
N ASN A 100 -10.21 12.66 -3.98
CA ASN A 100 -11.36 11.89 -4.43
C ASN A 100 -12.11 11.26 -3.25
N ASP A 101 -13.45 11.25 -3.27
CA ASP A 101 -14.29 10.65 -2.22
C ASP A 101 -14.68 9.18 -2.51
N ILE A 102 -14.58 8.73 -3.76
CA ILE A 102 -15.10 7.44 -4.23
C ILE A 102 -14.06 6.80 -5.17
N LEU A 103 -12.92 6.44 -4.60
CA LEU A 103 -11.83 5.76 -5.28
C LEU A 103 -11.90 4.26 -5.02
N GLY A 104 -12.53 3.53 -5.94
CA GLY A 104 -12.62 2.07 -5.86
C GLY A 104 -13.20 1.56 -4.53
N MET A 105 -13.11 0.25 -4.33
CA MET A 105 -13.55 -0.43 -3.11
C MET A 105 -12.33 -0.96 -2.36
N TYR A 106 -12.24 -0.62 -1.08
CA TYR A 106 -11.24 -1.15 -0.13
C TYR A 106 -9.80 -1.07 -0.65
N ALA A 107 -9.30 0.15 -0.93
CA ALA A 107 -7.91 0.36 -1.32
C ALA A 107 -6.95 0.04 -0.17
N ILE A 108 -6.01 -0.87 -0.38
CA ILE A 108 -5.05 -1.34 0.63
C ILE A 108 -3.58 -1.22 0.18
N THR A 109 -3.34 -0.83 -1.08
CA THR A 109 -1.99 -0.56 -1.57
C THR A 109 -1.99 0.58 -2.58
N LEU A 110 -0.92 1.38 -2.52
CA LEU A 110 -0.67 2.52 -3.39
C LEU A 110 0.76 2.40 -3.94
N TRP A 111 0.94 2.73 -5.22
CA TRP A 111 2.27 2.88 -5.81
C TRP A 111 2.22 3.85 -6.98
N LYS A 112 3.08 4.88 -6.96
CA LYS A 112 3.13 5.90 -8.01
C LYS A 112 4.17 5.54 -9.06
N LYS A 113 3.75 5.44 -10.32
CA LYS A 113 4.65 5.38 -11.47
C LYS A 113 5.56 6.63 -11.45
N PRO A 114 6.88 6.54 -11.63
CA PRO A 114 7.76 7.70 -11.46
C PRO A 114 7.40 8.90 -12.36
N GLY A 115 6.83 10.00 -11.85
CA GLY A 115 6.34 11.09 -12.72
C GLY A 115 5.12 10.72 -13.57
N GLY A 116 4.42 9.63 -13.21
CA GLY A 116 3.22 9.15 -13.88
C GLY A 116 2.04 9.02 -12.92
N LYS A 117 1.14 8.11 -13.29
CA LYS A 117 -0.14 7.88 -12.62
C LYS A 117 0.03 7.06 -11.33
N LEU A 118 -0.93 7.22 -10.42
CA LEU A 118 -0.98 6.45 -9.18
C LEU A 118 -1.74 5.14 -9.43
N ILE A 119 -1.12 4.02 -9.08
CA ILE A 119 -1.71 2.69 -9.15
C ILE A 119 -2.20 2.29 -7.77
N ILE A 120 -3.45 1.83 -7.71
CA ILE A 120 -4.16 1.60 -6.47
C ILE A 120 -4.79 0.23 -6.52
N GLY A 121 -4.48 -0.59 -5.53
CA GLY A 121 -4.95 -1.96 -5.40
C GLY A 121 -5.76 -2.19 -4.15
N GLY A 122 -6.65 -3.18 -4.24
CA GLY A 122 -7.57 -3.63 -3.22
C GLY A 122 -8.57 -4.58 -3.85
N THR A 123 -9.84 -4.49 -3.46
CA THR A 123 -10.92 -5.21 -4.16
C THR A 123 -11.01 -4.74 -5.61
N ASN A 124 -10.84 -3.44 -5.86
CA ASN A 124 -10.62 -2.91 -7.19
C ASN A 124 -9.14 -2.70 -7.50
N PHE A 125 -8.86 -2.49 -8.78
CA PHE A 125 -7.54 -2.20 -9.28
C PHE A 125 -7.66 -1.04 -10.25
N VAL A 126 -7.16 0.13 -9.87
CA VAL A 126 -7.40 1.37 -10.60
C VAL A 126 -6.11 2.13 -10.85
N GLU A 127 -6.15 2.90 -11.94
CA GLU A 127 -5.16 3.92 -12.25
C GLU A 127 -5.79 5.29 -12.05
N TYR A 128 -5.21 6.08 -11.14
CA TYR A 128 -5.68 7.42 -10.79
C TYR A 128 -4.88 8.49 -11.54
N THR A 129 -5.60 9.42 -12.17
CA THR A 129 -5.10 10.62 -12.84
C THR A 129 -5.95 11.79 -12.40
N ASN A 130 -5.42 12.65 -11.52
CA ASN A 130 -6.17 13.73 -10.89
C ASN A 130 -7.05 14.52 -11.88
N PRO A 131 -8.37 14.66 -11.65
CA PRO A 131 -9.17 14.17 -10.50
C PRO A 131 -9.86 12.81 -10.72
N THR A 132 -9.62 12.18 -11.87
CA THR A 132 -10.33 10.99 -12.34
C THR A 132 -9.56 9.69 -12.07
N TYR A 133 -10.24 8.57 -12.18
CA TYR A 133 -9.58 7.26 -12.20
C TYR A 133 -10.20 6.37 -13.27
N GLN A 134 -9.46 5.33 -13.65
CA GLN A 134 -9.92 4.30 -14.55
C GLN A 134 -9.68 2.93 -13.93
N GLN A 135 -10.67 2.05 -14.03
CA GLN A 135 -10.52 0.65 -13.63
C GLN A 135 -9.56 -0.05 -14.60
N ILE A 136 -8.57 -0.74 -14.04
CA ILE A 136 -7.70 -1.65 -14.77
C ILE A 136 -8.43 -2.98 -14.84
N ASN A 137 -8.93 -3.31 -16.03
CA ASN A 137 -9.59 -4.58 -16.31
C ASN A 137 -8.59 -5.54 -16.95
N ILE A 138 -8.36 -6.67 -16.30
CA ILE A 138 -7.45 -7.71 -16.77
C ILE A 138 -8.28 -8.95 -17.02
N HIS A 139 -8.26 -9.48 -18.24
CA HIS A 139 -9.04 -10.66 -18.59
C HIS A 139 -8.57 -11.87 -17.76
N GLY A 140 -9.52 -12.59 -17.14
CA GLY A 140 -9.24 -13.73 -16.27
C GLY A 140 -9.10 -13.36 -14.78
N ARG A 141 -8.76 -12.11 -14.47
CA ARG A 141 -8.60 -11.64 -13.09
C ARG A 141 -9.94 -11.54 -12.37
N THR A 142 -10.01 -12.09 -11.16
CA THR A 142 -11.25 -12.08 -10.35
C THR A 142 -11.03 -11.75 -8.86
N ARG A 143 -9.81 -11.47 -8.41
CA ARG A 143 -9.46 -11.40 -6.97
C ARG A 143 -8.94 -10.02 -6.58
N GLY A 144 -8.55 -9.87 -5.31
CA GLY A 144 -8.09 -8.60 -4.76
C GLY A 144 -6.57 -8.43 -4.90
N VAL A 145 -6.11 -7.21 -5.17
CA VAL A 145 -4.70 -6.84 -5.10
C VAL A 145 -4.34 -6.47 -3.66
N ILE A 146 -3.40 -7.21 -3.06
CA ILE A 146 -2.86 -6.90 -1.73
C ILE A 146 -1.67 -5.95 -1.81
N LYS A 147 -0.79 -6.15 -2.80
CA LYS A 147 0.40 -5.32 -2.97
C LYS A 147 0.62 -5.02 -4.44
N VAL A 148 0.94 -3.76 -4.73
CA VAL A 148 1.49 -3.33 -6.01
C VAL A 148 2.90 -2.79 -5.80
N PHE A 149 3.82 -3.15 -6.69
CA PHE A 149 5.17 -2.59 -6.73
C PHE A 149 5.71 -2.65 -8.15
N GLY A 150 6.44 -1.61 -8.57
CA GLY A 150 7.17 -1.61 -9.84
C GLY A 150 8.60 -1.15 -9.68
N SER A 151 9.49 -1.66 -10.54
CA SER A 151 10.87 -1.15 -10.63
C SER A 151 10.94 0.13 -11.44
N ASP A 152 10.02 0.30 -12.38
CA ASP A 152 9.92 1.43 -13.31
C ASP A 152 8.50 1.50 -13.90
N HIS A 153 8.27 2.41 -14.85
CA HIS A 153 6.98 2.62 -15.50
C HIS A 153 6.41 1.44 -16.27
N ASN A 154 7.29 0.56 -16.75
CA ASN A 154 7.00 -0.53 -17.67
C ASN A 154 7.16 -1.90 -17.00
N ASN A 155 7.48 -1.95 -15.71
CA ASN A 155 7.67 -3.19 -15.01
C ASN A 155 7.02 -3.13 -13.64
N ILE A 156 5.74 -3.45 -13.61
CA ILE A 156 4.89 -3.35 -12.41
C ILE A 156 4.24 -4.69 -12.17
N PHE A 157 4.33 -5.17 -10.94
CA PHE A 157 3.69 -6.41 -10.52
C PHE A 157 2.64 -6.14 -9.45
N THR A 158 1.61 -6.99 -9.45
CA THR A 158 0.70 -7.13 -8.32
C THR A 158 0.83 -8.50 -7.69
N ALA A 159 0.49 -8.56 -6.40
CA ALA A 159 0.35 -9.77 -5.61
C ALA A 159 -0.99 -9.71 -4.87
N GLY A 160 -1.73 -10.80 -4.86
CA GLY A 160 -3.09 -10.78 -4.32
C GLY A 160 -3.62 -12.10 -3.75
N ASP A 161 -4.93 -12.08 -3.53
CA ASP A 161 -5.68 -13.22 -3.02
C ASP A 161 -5.74 -14.37 -4.04
N PHE A 162 -5.87 -15.60 -3.53
CA PHE A 162 -5.90 -16.86 -4.29
C PHE A 162 -4.69 -17.09 -5.20
N GLY A 163 -3.56 -16.43 -4.92
CA GLY A 163 -2.35 -16.55 -5.74
C GLY A 163 -2.32 -15.60 -6.93
N GLU A 164 -3.21 -14.60 -6.99
CA GLU A 164 -3.24 -13.61 -8.07
C GLU A 164 -1.87 -12.91 -8.23
N ILE A 165 -1.35 -12.95 -9.46
CA ILE A 165 -0.17 -12.22 -9.88
C ILE A 165 -0.49 -11.59 -11.23
N THR A 166 -0.33 -10.28 -11.34
CA THR A 166 -0.43 -9.60 -12.64
C THR A 166 0.84 -8.81 -12.91
N HIS A 167 1.17 -8.65 -14.20
CA HIS A 167 2.34 -7.92 -14.65
C HIS A 167 1.96 -6.91 -15.72
N PHE A 168 2.46 -5.69 -15.59
CA PHE A 168 2.44 -4.67 -16.63
C PHE A 168 3.82 -4.55 -17.26
N ASP A 169 3.89 -4.73 -18.58
CA ASP A 169 5.11 -4.72 -19.38
C ASP A 169 5.38 -3.38 -20.10
N GLY A 170 4.65 -2.31 -19.71
CA GLY A 170 4.68 -1.02 -20.39
C GLY A 170 3.62 -0.85 -21.47
N LYS A 171 2.97 -1.94 -21.90
CA LYS A 171 1.92 -1.91 -22.93
C LYS A 171 0.60 -2.43 -22.38
N THR A 172 0.61 -3.58 -21.73
CA THR A 172 -0.60 -4.24 -21.26
C THR A 172 -0.38 -4.88 -19.90
N TRP A 173 -1.49 -5.04 -19.17
CA TRP A 173 -1.54 -5.92 -18.02
C TRP A 173 -1.82 -7.34 -18.47
N VAL A 174 -1.09 -8.30 -17.91
CA VAL A 174 -1.27 -9.73 -18.12
C VAL A 174 -1.46 -10.42 -16.78
N ASP A 175 -2.41 -11.34 -16.73
CA ASP A 175 -2.62 -12.24 -15.59
C ASP A 175 -1.69 -13.45 -15.69
N ILE A 176 -0.96 -13.75 -14.61
CA ILE A 176 -0.04 -14.88 -14.49
C ILE A 176 -0.72 -15.96 -13.64
N ASN A 177 -1.66 -16.68 -14.26
CA ASN A 177 -2.55 -17.62 -13.59
C ASN A 177 -1.91 -18.96 -13.16
N GLN A 178 -0.62 -19.18 -13.43
CA GLN A 178 0.06 -20.44 -13.09
C GLN A 178 -0.01 -20.78 -11.59
N PHE A 179 -0.08 -19.76 -10.74
CA PHE A 179 -0.10 -19.91 -9.29
C PHE A 179 -1.48 -19.72 -8.67
N GLU A 180 -2.50 -19.49 -9.50
CA GLU A 180 -3.87 -19.40 -9.04
C GLU A 180 -4.38 -20.79 -8.65
N VAL A 181 -5.06 -20.85 -7.51
CA VAL A 181 -5.61 -22.10 -7.00
C VAL A 181 -7.14 -22.10 -7.13
N PRO A 182 -7.72 -23.09 -7.82
CA PRO A 182 -9.18 -23.19 -7.92
C PRO A 182 -9.82 -23.66 -6.60
N ASN A 183 -11.13 -23.40 -6.48
CA ASN A 183 -12.03 -24.07 -5.52
C ASN A 183 -11.71 -23.88 -4.02
N GLY A 184 -11.54 -22.64 -3.56
CA GLY A 184 -11.52 -22.33 -2.12
C GLY A 184 -10.25 -22.77 -1.39
N VAL A 185 -9.23 -23.24 -2.11
CA VAL A 185 -7.90 -23.46 -1.56
C VAL A 185 -7.31 -22.09 -1.20
N TYR A 186 -6.95 -21.92 0.08
CA TYR A 186 -6.44 -20.66 0.59
C TYR A 186 -4.98 -20.46 0.15
N ARG A 187 -4.75 -19.47 -0.71
CA ARG A 187 -3.41 -18.99 -1.06
C ARG A 187 -3.44 -17.47 -1.09
N VAL A 188 -2.48 -16.79 -0.47
CA VAL A 188 -2.46 -15.33 -0.41
C VAL A 188 -1.02 -14.84 -0.58
N LEU A 189 -0.78 -14.02 -1.60
CA LEU A 189 0.49 -13.35 -1.81
C LEU A 189 0.44 -11.98 -1.12
N ARG A 190 1.30 -11.80 -0.13
CA ARG A 190 1.25 -10.67 0.82
C ARG A 190 2.09 -9.49 0.38
N SER A 191 3.14 -9.74 -0.39
CA SER A 191 4.04 -8.69 -0.85
C SER A 191 4.73 -9.08 -2.15
N VAL A 192 5.11 -8.06 -2.90
CA VAL A 192 5.91 -8.16 -4.11
C VAL A 192 6.99 -7.10 -4.09
N TRP A 193 8.16 -7.46 -4.58
CA TRP A 193 9.27 -6.55 -4.87
C TRP A 193 9.93 -6.98 -6.17
N CYS A 194 10.36 -6.02 -6.98
CA CYS A 194 11.05 -6.30 -8.23
C CYS A 194 12.16 -5.29 -8.54
N THR A 195 13.03 -5.73 -9.44
CA THR A 195 13.99 -4.92 -10.21
C THR A 195 13.67 -5.10 -11.69
N GLU A 196 14.45 -4.46 -12.55
CA GLU A 196 14.39 -4.68 -14.00
C GLU A 196 14.59 -6.15 -14.41
N LYS A 197 15.26 -6.98 -13.59
CA LYS A 197 15.66 -8.35 -13.96
C LYS A 197 15.03 -9.45 -13.12
N LYS A 198 14.49 -9.10 -11.96
CA LYS A 198 14.03 -10.06 -10.95
C LYS A 198 12.75 -9.59 -10.30
N VAL A 199 11.86 -10.55 -10.02
CA VAL A 199 10.68 -10.35 -9.18
C VAL A 199 10.69 -11.38 -8.06
N PHE A 200 10.27 -10.96 -6.88
CA PHE A 200 10.09 -11.80 -5.70
C PHE A 200 8.71 -11.54 -5.09
N LEU A 201 8.00 -12.61 -4.77
CA LEU A 201 6.72 -12.57 -4.09
C LEU A 201 6.79 -13.49 -2.88
N VAL A 202 6.13 -13.07 -1.81
CA VAL A 202 6.03 -13.85 -0.57
C VAL A 202 4.59 -13.96 -0.14
N GLY A 203 4.25 -15.07 0.50
CA GLY A 203 2.87 -15.32 0.90
C GLY A 203 2.70 -16.59 1.70
N VAL A 204 1.45 -17.02 1.79
CA VAL A 204 1.03 -18.24 2.46
C VAL A 204 0.22 -19.07 1.47
N ASP A 205 0.45 -20.38 1.48
CA ASP A 205 -0.31 -21.39 0.77
C ASP A 205 -0.81 -22.39 1.81
N GLN A 206 -2.10 -22.31 2.14
CA GLN A 206 -2.72 -23.01 3.26
C GLN A 206 -1.95 -22.78 4.58
N ASN A 207 -1.24 -23.80 5.05
CA ASN A 207 -0.51 -23.78 6.33
C ASN A 207 1.00 -23.62 6.15
N ARG A 208 1.48 -23.29 4.95
CA ARG A 208 2.91 -23.11 4.68
C ARG A 208 3.23 -21.73 4.12
N ALA A 209 4.39 -21.19 4.50
CA ALA A 209 4.98 -20.02 3.85
C ALA A 209 5.42 -20.37 2.42
N ILE A 210 5.31 -19.42 1.50
CA ILE A 210 5.76 -19.56 0.11
C ILE A 210 6.58 -18.34 -0.31
N ILE A 211 7.57 -18.62 -1.17
CA ILE A 211 8.36 -17.62 -1.89
C ILE A 211 8.31 -18.01 -3.37
N ILE A 212 7.99 -17.04 -4.22
CA ILE A 212 8.01 -17.17 -5.68
C ILE A 212 9.05 -16.18 -6.19
N ASN A 213 9.92 -16.60 -7.11
CA ASN A 213 10.82 -15.69 -7.79
C ASN A 213 10.82 -15.96 -9.29
N GLY A 214 11.07 -14.91 -10.07
CA GLY A 214 11.10 -14.96 -11.53
C GLY A 214 12.24 -14.11 -12.10
N THR A 215 12.59 -14.40 -13.35
CA THR A 215 13.49 -13.57 -14.17
C THR A 215 12.66 -12.82 -15.19
N ILE A 216 12.98 -11.56 -15.41
CA ILE A 216 12.34 -10.68 -16.39
C ILE A 216 13.31 -10.59 -17.57
N ASN A 217 12.79 -10.89 -18.76
CA ASN A 217 13.58 -10.93 -20.01
C ASN A 217 13.36 -9.66 -20.84
#